data_AF-A0A258MTL8-F1
#
_entry.id   AF-A0A258MTL8-F1
#
_cell.length_a   1.000
_cell.length_b   1.000
_cell.length_c   1.000
_cell.angle_alpha   90.00
_cell.angle_beta   90.00
_cell.angle_gamma   90.00
#
_symmetry.space_group_name_H-M   'P 1'
#
loop_
_entity.id
_entity.type
_entity.pdbx_description
1 polymer ?
#
loop_
_entity_poly.entity_id
_entity_poly.type
_entity_poly.pdbx_seq_one_letter_code
_entity_poly.pdbx_strand_id
1 'polypeptide(L)'
;MKKIELEIVALSHSITQTHSYAVVLGELNGLRRLPIVIGGFEAQAIAVALEHMQPSRPLTHDLMKNFMNAFAVELQEVIISDLQEGIFYSKLVCFTDNDTVEIDSRTSDALALAVRFGCPIYTYEHILENAGILMEDNGTKKGKSESVGSEDSAPDREDLSGLGIEELQVLLNEVLEQEDYIRAIAIRDEINKRK
;
A
#
# COMPACT_ATOMS: atom_id res chain seq x y z
N MET A 1 -15.61 -9.16 16.14
CA MET A 1 -15.81 -9.43 14.69
C MET A 1 -14.86 -10.55 14.27
N LYS A 2 -15.06 -11.17 13.10
CA LYS A 2 -14.10 -12.16 12.56
C LYS A 2 -12.84 -11.40 12.10
N LYS A 3 -11.67 -11.81 12.58
CA LYS A 3 -10.37 -11.30 12.12
C LYS A 3 -9.97 -11.98 10.81
N ILE A 4 -9.24 -11.26 9.98
CA ILE A 4 -8.71 -11.71 8.69
C ILE A 4 -7.22 -11.47 8.71
N GLU A 5 -6.44 -12.52 8.49
CA GLU A 5 -4.98 -12.46 8.58
C GLU A 5 -4.37 -11.83 7.33
N LEU A 6 -3.33 -11.03 7.53
CA LEU A 6 -2.62 -10.31 6.49
C LEU A 6 -1.11 -10.62 6.53
N GLU A 7 -0.48 -10.66 5.36
CA GLU A 7 0.98 -10.69 5.20
C GLU A 7 1.48 -9.43 4.50
N ILE A 8 2.73 -8.99 4.76
CA ILE A 8 3.34 -7.90 4.00
C ILE A 8 3.85 -8.47 2.67
N VAL A 9 3.19 -8.10 1.57
CA VAL A 9 3.50 -8.60 0.21
C VAL A 9 4.54 -7.74 -0.49
N ALA A 10 4.46 -6.41 -0.31
CA ALA A 10 5.39 -5.47 -0.95
C ALA A 10 5.55 -4.18 -0.14
N LEU A 11 6.69 -3.53 -0.32
CA LEU A 11 6.97 -2.17 0.13
C LEU A 11 7.68 -1.43 -1.00
N SER A 12 7.09 -0.36 -1.50
CA SER A 12 7.58 0.37 -2.69
C SER A 12 7.41 1.89 -2.53
N HIS A 13 8.12 2.66 -3.36
CA HIS A 13 7.87 4.10 -3.46
C HIS A 13 6.45 4.38 -3.96
N SER A 14 5.81 5.40 -3.41
CA SER A 14 4.56 5.91 -3.94
C SER A 14 4.80 6.61 -5.28
N ILE A 15 3.94 6.33 -6.26
CA ILE A 15 3.97 6.94 -7.58
C ILE A 15 3.29 8.33 -7.55
N THR A 16 2.38 8.55 -6.59
CA THR A 16 1.50 9.74 -6.55
C THR A 16 2.00 10.88 -5.66
N GLN A 17 2.96 10.62 -4.77
CA GLN A 17 3.46 11.61 -3.80
C GLN A 17 4.95 11.42 -3.57
N THR A 18 5.73 12.49 -3.77
CA THR A 18 7.18 12.45 -3.53
C THR A 18 7.48 12.23 -2.04
N HIS A 19 8.48 11.40 -1.74
CA HIS A 19 8.92 11.02 -0.38
C HIS A 19 7.96 10.13 0.43
N SER A 20 6.83 9.66 -0.12
CA SER A 20 6.01 8.62 0.50
C SER A 20 6.23 7.24 -0.12
N TYR A 21 5.83 6.21 0.63
CA TYR A 21 5.93 4.80 0.25
C TYR A 21 4.56 4.15 0.42
N ALA A 22 4.31 3.07 -0.30
CA ALA A 22 3.17 2.18 -0.09
C ALA A 22 3.67 0.86 0.50
N VAL A 23 3.09 0.43 1.61
CA VAL A 23 3.15 -0.96 2.06
C VAL A 23 1.87 -1.66 1.63
N VAL A 24 1.99 -2.82 0.98
CA VAL A 24 0.86 -3.60 0.47
C VAL A 24 0.73 -4.84 1.35
N LEU A 25 -0.37 -4.91 2.07
CA LEU A 25 -0.74 -6.08 2.87
C LEU A 25 -1.63 -6.99 2.03
N GLY A 26 -1.45 -8.31 2.09
CA GLY A 26 -2.28 -9.27 1.38
C GLY A 26 -3.07 -10.18 2.32
N GLU A 27 -4.33 -10.41 1.98
CA GLU A 27 -5.18 -11.37 2.69
C GLU A 27 -4.58 -12.78 2.58
N LEU A 28 -4.32 -13.41 3.72
CA LEU A 28 -3.75 -14.74 3.78
C LEU A 28 -4.79 -15.75 3.23
N ASN A 29 -4.42 -16.43 2.14
CA ASN A 29 -5.32 -17.26 1.32
C ASN A 29 -6.42 -16.47 0.56
N GLY A 30 -6.21 -15.17 0.33
CA GLY A 30 -7.12 -14.31 -0.43
C GLY A 30 -6.44 -13.51 -1.54
N LEU A 31 -7.26 -13.04 -2.48
CA LEU A 31 -6.82 -12.18 -3.60
C LEU A 31 -6.85 -10.69 -3.25
N ARG A 32 -7.40 -10.32 -2.09
CA ARG A 32 -7.49 -8.92 -1.65
C ARG A 32 -6.13 -8.40 -1.19
N ARG A 33 -5.85 -7.14 -1.49
CA ARG A 33 -4.66 -6.40 -1.06
C ARG A 33 -5.08 -5.07 -0.45
N LEU A 34 -4.54 -4.73 0.71
CA LEU A 34 -4.79 -3.48 1.42
C LEU A 34 -3.54 -2.59 1.30
N PRO A 35 -3.54 -1.57 0.43
CA PRO A 35 -2.44 -0.61 0.32
C PRO A 35 -2.52 0.42 1.46
N ILE A 36 -1.38 0.72 2.08
CA ILE A 36 -1.27 1.72 3.14
C ILE A 36 -0.11 2.65 2.81
N VAL A 37 -0.39 3.96 2.72
CA VAL A 37 0.62 4.99 2.46
C VAL A 37 1.32 5.36 3.77
N ILE A 38 2.65 5.37 3.75
CA ILE A 38 3.51 5.65 4.91
C ILE A 38 4.66 6.59 4.52
N GLY A 39 5.24 7.26 5.52
CA GLY A 39 6.43 8.10 5.33
C GLY A 39 7.70 7.28 5.11
N GLY A 40 8.77 7.93 4.64
CA GLY A 40 10.05 7.27 4.37
C GLY A 40 10.74 6.68 5.62
N PHE A 41 10.60 7.32 6.78
CA PHE A 41 11.16 6.81 8.03
C PHE A 41 10.40 5.57 8.53
N GLU A 42 9.07 5.58 8.43
CA GLU A 42 8.22 4.42 8.68
C GLU A 42 8.56 3.25 7.75
N ALA A 43 8.69 3.53 6.45
CA ALA A 43 9.05 2.53 5.44
C ALA A 43 10.42 1.91 5.73
N GLN A 44 11.42 2.72 6.08
CA GLN A 44 12.74 2.25 6.48
C GLN A 44 12.68 1.39 7.75
N ALA A 45 11.88 1.77 8.75
CA ALA A 45 11.74 1.02 10.00
C ALA A 45 11.16 -0.39 9.78
N ILE A 46 10.22 -0.53 8.84
CA ILE A 46 9.66 -1.83 8.41
C ILE A 46 10.70 -2.61 7.58
N ALA A 47 11.27 -1.99 6.54
CA ALA A 47 12.19 -2.64 5.61
C ALA A 47 13.43 -3.25 6.30
N VAL A 48 14.04 -2.53 7.26
CA VAL A 48 15.19 -3.03 8.04
C VAL A 48 14.86 -4.35 8.77
N ALA A 49 13.62 -4.54 9.22
CA ALA A 49 13.20 -5.76 9.89
C ALA A 49 12.85 -6.90 8.92
N LEU A 50 12.23 -6.58 7.77
CA LEU A 50 11.93 -7.53 6.69
C LEU A 50 13.22 -8.12 6.08
N GLU A 51 14.21 -7.27 5.84
CA GLU A 51 15.55 -7.66 5.35
C GLU A 51 16.42 -8.34 6.45
N HIS A 52 15.86 -8.57 7.64
CA HIS A 52 16.53 -9.14 8.81
C HIS A 52 17.87 -8.48 9.16
N MET A 53 18.03 -7.19 8.85
CA MET A 53 19.26 -6.45 9.12
C MET A 53 19.47 -6.28 10.62
N GLN A 54 20.66 -6.62 11.11
CA GLN A 54 21.04 -6.40 12.51
C GLN A 54 21.95 -5.17 12.63
N PRO A 55 21.42 -4.00 13.07
CA PRO A 55 22.23 -2.82 13.28
C PRO A 55 23.14 -2.98 14.50
N SER A 56 24.29 -2.31 14.50
CA SER A 56 25.27 -2.36 15.62
C SER A 56 24.75 -1.73 16.93
N ARG A 57 23.65 -0.99 16.85
CA ARG A 57 22.91 -0.39 17.98
C ARG A 57 21.41 -0.54 17.67
N PRO A 58 20.56 -0.81 18.69
CA PRO A 58 19.12 -0.93 18.49
C PRO A 58 18.52 0.40 17.98
N LEU A 59 17.66 0.31 16.97
CA LEU A 59 16.81 1.41 16.50
C LEU A 59 15.56 1.53 17.40
N THR A 60 14.69 2.50 17.12
CA THR A 60 13.50 2.81 17.94
C THR A 60 12.60 1.60 18.19
N HIS A 61 12.24 0.84 17.15
CA HIS A 61 11.38 -0.34 17.29
C HIS A 61 12.11 -1.55 17.89
N ASP A 62 13.45 -1.62 17.77
CA ASP A 62 14.26 -2.63 18.46
C ASP A 62 14.33 -2.32 19.97
N LEU A 63 14.49 -1.04 20.33
CA LEU A 63 14.41 -0.54 21.70
C LEU A 63 13.03 -0.83 22.31
N MET A 64 11.95 -0.62 21.55
CA MET A 64 10.59 -0.95 22.00
C MET A 64 10.42 -2.46 22.23
N LYS A 65 10.88 -3.31 21.30
CA LYS A 65 10.87 -4.78 21.50
C LYS A 65 11.66 -5.18 22.75
N ASN A 66 12.85 -4.62 22.94
CA ASN A 66 13.68 -4.89 24.12
C ASN A 66 13.02 -4.41 25.42
N PHE A 67 12.34 -3.26 25.40
CA PHE A 67 11.58 -2.75 26.53
C PHE A 67 10.42 -3.69 26.89
N MET A 68 9.56 -4.05 25.92
CA MET A 68 8.45 -4.97 26.13
C MET A 68 8.94 -6.31 26.71
N ASN A 69 9.97 -6.91 26.12
CA ASN A 69 10.60 -8.13 26.64
C ASN A 69 11.12 -7.99 28.08
N ALA A 70 11.74 -6.86 28.42
CA ALA A 70 12.29 -6.61 29.76
C ALA A 70 11.20 -6.46 30.84
N PHE A 71 9.98 -6.10 30.44
CA PHE A 71 8.79 -6.00 31.30
C PHE A 71 7.82 -7.18 31.13
N ALA A 72 8.25 -8.28 30.48
CA ALA A 72 7.44 -9.47 30.21
C ALA A 72 6.10 -9.17 29.49
N VAL A 73 6.10 -8.18 28.60
CA VAL A 73 4.97 -7.85 27.72
C VAL A 73 5.15 -8.56 26.39
N GLU A 74 4.23 -9.47 26.06
CA GLU A 74 4.27 -10.24 24.82
C GLU A 74 3.31 -9.64 23.79
N LEU A 75 3.83 -9.23 22.62
CA LEU A 75 2.99 -8.80 21.50
C LEU A 75 2.40 -10.03 20.80
N GLN A 76 1.13 -10.33 21.07
CA GLN A 76 0.45 -11.51 20.53
C GLN A 76 0.07 -11.33 19.06
N GLU A 77 -0.40 -10.13 18.69
CA GLU A 77 -0.90 -9.81 17.37
C GLU A 77 -0.99 -8.29 17.21
N VAL A 78 -1.08 -7.82 15.96
CA VAL A 78 -1.49 -6.45 15.66
C VAL A 78 -2.77 -6.46 14.83
N ILE A 79 -3.67 -5.52 15.10
CA ILE A 79 -4.97 -5.43 14.43
C ILE A 79 -5.11 -4.05 13.80
N ILE A 80 -5.23 -3.97 12.48
CA ILE A 80 -5.76 -2.80 11.79
C ILE A 80 -7.26 -2.78 12.10
N SER A 81 -7.69 -1.84 12.93
CA SER A 81 -8.97 -1.92 13.63
C SER A 81 -10.06 -1.02 13.08
N ASP A 82 -9.68 0.08 12.42
CA ASP A 82 -10.63 1.06 11.87
C ASP A 82 -10.00 1.86 10.71
N LEU A 83 -10.85 2.51 9.91
CA LEU A 83 -10.50 3.42 8.82
C LEU A 83 -11.45 4.63 8.84
N GLN A 84 -10.94 5.80 9.23
CA GLN A 84 -11.72 7.04 9.30
C GLN A 84 -11.03 8.12 8.46
N GLU A 85 -11.75 8.77 7.54
CA GLU A 85 -11.23 9.86 6.68
C GLU A 85 -9.93 9.51 5.91
N GLY A 86 -9.75 8.22 5.56
CA GLY A 86 -8.54 7.72 4.89
C GLY A 86 -7.37 7.38 5.84
N ILE A 87 -7.55 7.55 7.15
CA ILE A 87 -6.56 7.24 8.19
C ILE A 87 -6.86 5.87 8.80
N PHE A 88 -5.90 4.95 8.70
CA PHE A 88 -5.96 3.64 9.33
C PHE A 88 -5.52 3.71 10.80
N TYR A 89 -6.36 3.17 11.68
CA TYR A 89 -6.06 2.98 13.09
C TYR A 89 -5.67 1.52 13.34
N SER A 90 -4.65 1.31 14.17
CA SER A 90 -4.19 -0.02 14.55
C SER A 90 -4.08 -0.18 16.06
N LYS A 91 -4.11 -1.44 16.51
CA LYS A 91 -3.93 -1.82 17.91
C LYS A 91 -2.82 -2.85 18.02
N LEU A 92 -1.97 -2.67 19.02
CA LEU A 92 -1.09 -3.72 19.53
C LEU A 92 -1.89 -4.50 20.58
N VAL A 93 -2.03 -5.81 20.41
CA VAL A 93 -2.65 -6.67 21.43
C VAL A 93 -1.53 -7.32 22.23
N CYS A 94 -1.33 -6.80 23.43
CA CYS A 94 -0.24 -7.18 24.32
C CYS A 94 -0.79 -8.09 25.42
N PHE A 95 -0.20 -9.27 25.59
CA PHE A 95 -0.45 -10.12 26.74
C PHE A 95 0.57 -9.83 27.85
N THR A 96 0.10 -9.90 29.09
CA THR A 96 0.88 -9.80 30.33
C THR A 96 0.39 -10.89 31.29
N ASP A 97 1.15 -11.19 32.35
CA ASP A 97 0.84 -12.28 33.31
C ASP A 97 -0.62 -12.36 33.80
N ASN A 98 -1.35 -11.23 33.82
CA ASN A 98 -2.72 -11.15 34.35
C ASN A 98 -3.79 -10.69 33.34
N ASP A 99 -3.42 -10.07 32.22
CA ASP A 99 -4.39 -9.37 31.36
C ASP A 99 -3.91 -9.16 29.92
N THR A 100 -4.87 -8.98 29.01
CA THR A 100 -4.66 -8.60 27.61
C THR A 100 -4.99 -7.13 27.42
N VAL A 101 -3.99 -6.31 27.06
CA VAL A 101 -4.13 -4.87 26.87
C VAL A 101 -4.07 -4.54 25.38
N GLU A 102 -5.06 -3.80 24.90
CA GLU A 102 -5.03 -3.17 23.57
C GLU A 102 -4.39 -1.78 23.67
N ILE A 103 -3.33 -1.52 22.90
CA ILE A 103 -2.63 -0.24 22.84
C ILE A 103 -2.84 0.38 21.46
N ASP A 104 -3.37 1.61 21.41
CA ASP A 104 -3.52 2.37 20.16
C ASP A 104 -2.18 2.62 19.48
N SER A 105 -2.15 2.52 18.15
CA SER A 105 -0.92 2.57 17.36
C SER A 105 -1.18 3.04 15.93
N ARG A 106 -0.23 3.79 15.38
CA ARG A 106 -0.18 4.03 13.92
C ARG A 106 0.11 2.70 13.23
N THR A 107 -0.58 2.44 12.13
CA THR A 107 -0.43 1.18 11.38
C THR A 107 1.01 0.91 10.94
N SER A 108 1.79 1.94 10.63
CA SER A 108 3.24 1.81 10.35
C SER A 108 4.06 1.27 11.52
N ASP A 109 3.82 1.75 12.74
CA ASP A 109 4.52 1.31 13.95
C ASP A 109 4.10 -0.10 14.35
N ALA A 110 2.80 -0.41 14.21
CA ALA A 110 2.26 -1.75 14.43
C ALA A 110 2.89 -2.79 13.48
N LEU A 111 2.99 -2.49 12.18
CA LEU A 111 3.67 -3.36 11.21
C LEU A 111 5.17 -3.50 11.52
N ALA A 112 5.85 -2.40 11.87
CA ALA A 112 7.28 -2.42 12.21
C ALA A 112 7.59 -3.24 13.48
N LEU A 113 6.66 -3.31 14.44
CA LEU A 113 6.76 -4.20 15.60
C LEU A 113 6.37 -5.63 15.24
N ALA A 114 5.29 -5.85 14.49
CA ALA A 114 4.84 -7.19 14.12
C ALA A 114 5.92 -8.01 13.40
N VAL A 115 6.61 -7.42 12.42
CA VAL A 115 7.75 -8.06 11.72
C VAL A 115 8.89 -8.38 12.70
N ARG A 116 9.16 -7.52 13.69
CA ARG A 116 10.22 -7.74 14.68
C ARG A 116 9.88 -8.81 15.71
N PHE A 117 8.62 -8.91 16.13
CA PHE A 117 8.15 -9.93 17.05
C PHE A 117 7.87 -11.27 16.35
N GLY A 118 7.55 -11.25 15.05
CA GLY A 118 7.06 -12.41 14.32
C GLY A 118 5.59 -12.72 14.64
N CYS A 119 4.82 -11.73 15.10
CA CYS A 119 3.41 -11.91 15.45
C CYS A 119 2.50 -11.68 14.21
N PRO A 120 1.33 -12.33 14.15
CA PRO A 120 0.38 -12.14 13.05
C PRO A 120 -0.16 -10.72 12.98
N ILE A 121 -0.52 -10.31 11.76
CA ILE A 121 -1.18 -9.05 11.42
C ILE A 121 -2.60 -9.38 11.03
N TYR A 122 -3.58 -8.70 11.61
CA TYR A 122 -5.00 -8.88 11.32
C TYR A 122 -5.68 -7.59 10.87
N THR A 123 -6.81 -7.75 10.19
CA THR A 123 -7.78 -6.71 9.88
C THR A 123 -9.21 -7.23 10.03
N TYR A 124 -10.20 -6.40 9.74
CA TYR A 124 -11.62 -6.74 9.70
C TYR A 124 -12.19 -6.61 8.29
N GLU A 125 -13.26 -7.37 8.00
CA GLU A 125 -13.92 -7.41 6.69
C GLU A 125 -14.26 -6.01 6.16
N HIS A 126 -14.86 -5.15 6.99
CA HIS A 126 -15.25 -3.79 6.59
C HIS A 126 -14.09 -2.91 6.11
N ILE A 127 -12.85 -3.17 6.56
CA ILE A 127 -11.65 -2.43 6.13
C ILE A 127 -11.21 -2.92 4.75
N LEU A 128 -11.32 -4.23 4.48
CA LEU A 128 -11.07 -4.80 3.16
C LEU A 128 -12.17 -4.48 2.15
N GLU A 129 -13.42 -4.29 2.60
CA GLU A 129 -14.51 -3.78 1.76
C GLU A 129 -14.31 -2.30 1.40
N ASN A 130 -13.88 -1.46 2.36
CA ASN A 130 -13.73 -0.02 2.15
C ASN A 130 -12.44 0.40 1.42
N ALA A 131 -11.34 -0.33 1.61
CA ALA A 131 -10.02 0.04 1.08
C ALA A 131 -9.20 -1.12 0.49
N GLY A 132 -9.74 -2.34 0.48
CA GLY A 132 -9.11 -3.48 -0.17
C GLY A 132 -9.29 -3.45 -1.69
N ILE A 133 -8.25 -3.85 -2.41
CA ILE A 133 -8.23 -4.01 -3.87
C ILE A 133 -8.20 -5.50 -4.17
N LEU A 134 -9.13 -5.98 -5.00
CA LEU A 134 -9.10 -7.35 -5.53
C LEU A 134 -8.03 -7.44 -6.63
N MET A 135 -7.08 -8.36 -6.48
CA MET A 135 -6.13 -8.71 -7.54
C MET A 135 -6.72 -9.82 -8.40
N GLU A 136 -6.49 -9.75 -9.72
CA GLU A 136 -6.79 -10.87 -10.62
C GLU A 136 -5.78 -12.01 -10.40
N ASP A 137 -6.28 -13.24 -10.26
CA ASP A 137 -5.46 -14.42 -10.07
C ASP A 137 -4.70 -14.77 -11.36
N ASN A 138 -3.46 -14.28 -11.46
CA ASN A 138 -2.53 -14.61 -12.55
C ASN A 138 -1.92 -16.01 -12.39
N GLY A 139 -2.79 -17.01 -12.30
CA GLY A 139 -2.45 -18.43 -12.22
C GLY A 139 -1.68 -18.92 -13.44
N THR A 140 -0.35 -18.97 -13.33
CA THR A 140 0.60 -19.67 -14.23
C THR A 140 0.35 -19.56 -15.74
N LYS A 141 1.00 -18.61 -16.42
CA LYS A 141 1.40 -18.78 -17.83
C LYS A 141 2.67 -18.00 -18.19
N LYS A 142 3.73 -18.74 -18.51
CA LYS A 142 4.81 -18.22 -19.37
C LYS A 142 4.26 -18.10 -20.79
N GLY A 143 4.25 -16.89 -21.35
CA GLY A 143 4.44 -16.70 -22.80
C GLY A 143 3.42 -15.86 -23.55
N LYS A 144 3.96 -14.82 -24.19
CA LYS A 144 3.49 -14.05 -25.36
C LYS A 144 2.50 -12.90 -25.14
N SER A 145 2.70 -11.93 -26.04
CA SER A 145 2.13 -10.57 -26.13
C SER A 145 0.76 -10.55 -26.85
N GLU A 146 0.18 -9.35 -26.95
CA GLU A 146 -1.01 -8.90 -27.72
C GLU A 146 -2.35 -9.10 -26.98
N SER A 147 -3.03 -8.05 -26.47
CA SER A 147 -3.90 -7.04 -27.14
C SER A 147 -5.35 -7.56 -27.36
N VAL A 148 -6.50 -6.86 -27.20
CA VAL A 148 -6.91 -5.42 -27.11
C VAL A 148 -8.24 -5.29 -26.31
N GLY A 149 -8.48 -4.16 -25.60
CA GLY A 149 -9.81 -3.54 -25.29
C GLY A 149 -10.81 -4.29 -24.37
N SER A 150 -11.96 -3.76 -23.92
CA SER A 150 -12.55 -2.38 -23.88
C SER A 150 -14.04 -2.52 -23.45
N GLU A 151 -14.76 -1.64 -22.74
CA GLU A 151 -14.56 -0.39 -21.94
C GLU A 151 -15.76 -0.30 -20.94
N ASP A 152 -15.76 0.50 -19.85
CA ASP A 152 -16.23 1.91 -19.73
C ASP A 152 -15.92 2.42 -18.29
N SER A 153 -15.84 3.70 -17.94
CA SER A 153 -16.46 4.91 -18.53
C SER A 153 -15.58 6.16 -18.36
N ALA A 154 -15.49 7.01 -19.38
CA ALA A 154 -14.87 8.34 -19.30
C ALA A 154 -15.76 9.41 -19.96
N PRO A 155 -15.89 10.62 -19.40
CA PRO A 155 -16.52 11.74 -20.08
C PRO A 155 -15.57 12.33 -21.15
N ASP A 156 -16.16 12.81 -22.25
CA ASP A 156 -15.57 13.67 -23.28
C ASP A 156 -14.18 13.30 -23.84
N ARG A 157 -14.15 12.19 -24.60
CA ARG A 157 -13.25 12.09 -25.76
C ARG A 157 -13.74 13.00 -26.87
N GLU A 158 -13.42 14.30 -26.79
CA GLU A 158 -13.38 15.15 -27.98
C GLU A 158 -12.37 14.58 -29.00
N ASP A 159 -12.61 14.81 -30.30
CA ASP A 159 -12.11 13.99 -31.41
C ASP A 159 -10.59 14.14 -31.69
N LEU A 160 -9.75 13.56 -30.83
CA LEU A 160 -8.29 13.46 -31.01
C LEU A 160 -7.87 12.74 -32.30
N SER A 161 -8.77 11.97 -32.91
CA SER A 161 -8.54 11.25 -34.18
C SER A 161 -8.27 12.22 -35.34
N GLY A 162 -8.88 13.40 -35.34
CA GLY A 162 -8.82 14.37 -36.45
C GLY A 162 -7.58 15.27 -36.49
N LEU A 163 -6.89 15.44 -35.36
CA LEU A 163 -5.79 16.41 -35.20
C LEU A 163 -4.46 15.91 -35.79
N GLY A 164 -3.63 16.80 -36.31
CA GLY A 164 -2.26 16.53 -36.74
C GLY A 164 -1.30 16.29 -35.56
N ILE A 165 -0.12 15.71 -35.82
CA ILE A 165 0.90 15.43 -34.77
C ILE A 165 1.37 16.73 -34.10
N GLU A 166 1.51 17.82 -34.85
CA GLU A 166 1.89 19.13 -34.32
C GLU A 166 0.77 19.74 -33.46
N GLU A 167 -0.49 19.59 -33.87
CA GLU A 167 -1.67 20.06 -33.12
C GLU A 167 -1.84 19.28 -31.81
N LEU A 168 -1.63 17.97 -31.83
CA LEU A 168 -1.61 17.14 -30.61
C LEU A 168 -0.47 17.54 -29.65
N GLN A 169 0.67 18.00 -30.16
CA GLN A 169 1.76 18.51 -29.31
C GLN A 169 1.44 19.87 -28.69
N VAL A 170 0.75 20.76 -29.42
CA VAL A 170 0.25 22.03 -28.87
C VAL A 170 -0.79 21.75 -27.78
N LEU A 171 -1.78 20.90 -28.08
CA LEU A 171 -2.83 20.53 -27.13
C LEU A 171 -2.25 19.85 -25.88
N LEU A 172 -1.26 18.97 -26.02
CA LEU A 172 -0.58 18.33 -24.88
C LEU A 172 0.04 19.36 -23.92
N ASN A 173 0.69 20.40 -24.45
CA ASN A 173 1.26 21.45 -23.62
C ASN A 173 0.15 22.27 -22.92
N GLU A 174 -0.93 22.59 -23.63
CA GLU A 174 -2.06 23.36 -23.06
C GLU A 174 -2.72 22.64 -21.88
N VAL A 175 -3.02 21.34 -21.97
CA VAL A 175 -3.59 20.61 -20.81
C VAL A 175 -2.58 20.31 -19.71
N LEU A 176 -1.27 20.28 -20.01
CA LEU A 176 -0.25 20.24 -18.96
C LEU A 176 -0.13 21.57 -18.20
N GLU A 177 -0.33 22.71 -18.87
CA GLU A 177 -0.44 24.03 -18.21
C GLU A 177 -1.73 24.17 -17.38
N GLN A 178 -2.80 23.45 -17.74
CA GLN A 178 -4.06 23.39 -16.99
C GLN A 178 -4.12 22.27 -15.93
N GLU A 179 -3.02 21.55 -15.69
CA GLU A 179 -2.90 20.42 -14.75
C GLU A 179 -3.89 19.25 -15.00
N ASP A 180 -4.45 19.13 -16.21
CA ASP A 180 -5.31 17.99 -16.60
C ASP A 180 -4.45 16.80 -17.07
N TYR A 181 -3.88 16.11 -16.07
CA TYR A 181 -3.02 14.95 -16.29
C TYR A 181 -3.74 13.75 -16.94
N ILE A 182 -5.07 13.63 -16.77
CA ILE A 182 -5.86 12.54 -17.37
C ILE A 182 -5.91 12.74 -18.89
N ARG A 183 -6.24 13.96 -19.35
CA ARG A 183 -6.31 14.31 -20.76
C ARG A 183 -4.92 14.33 -21.40
N ALA A 184 -3.89 14.76 -20.67
CA ALA A 184 -2.49 14.70 -21.12
C ALA A 184 -2.00 13.26 -21.40
N ILE A 185 -2.39 12.27 -20.58
CA ILE A 185 -2.07 10.86 -20.83
C ILE A 185 -2.70 10.38 -22.15
N ALA A 186 -4.00 10.67 -22.37
CA ALA A 186 -4.71 10.25 -23.57
C ALA A 186 -4.08 10.84 -24.86
N ILE A 187 -3.69 12.12 -24.83
CA ILE A 187 -3.03 12.78 -25.97
C ILE A 187 -1.63 12.19 -26.21
N ARG A 188 -0.84 11.97 -25.15
CA ARG A 188 0.50 11.37 -25.26
C ARG A 188 0.45 9.99 -25.88
N ASP A 189 -0.52 9.17 -25.50
CA ASP A 189 -0.63 7.79 -25.97
C ASP A 189 -1.11 7.76 -27.45
N GLU A 190 -1.97 8.69 -27.87
CA GLU A 190 -2.34 8.86 -29.28
C GLU A 190 -1.18 9.41 -30.14
N ILE A 191 -0.32 10.31 -29.61
CA ILE A 191 0.93 10.73 -30.29
C ILE A 191 1.87 9.53 -30.47
N ASN A 192 2.05 8.70 -29.44
CA ASN A 192 2.95 7.54 -29.48
C ASN A 192 2.47 6.47 -30.47
N LYS A 193 1.15 6.33 -30.65
CA LYS A 193 0.53 5.42 -31.62
C LYS A 193 0.73 5.84 -33.09
N ARG A 194 1.18 7.08 -33.33
CA ARG A 194 1.43 7.67 -34.66
C ARG A 194 2.92 7.85 -35.00
N LYS A 195 3.82 7.31 -34.17
CA LYS A 195 5.27 7.25 -34.40
C LYS A 195 5.70 5.86 -34.85
#